data_AF-A0A8T2U960-F1
#
_entry.id   AF-A0A8T2U960-F1
#
_cell.length_a   1.000
_cell.length_b   1.000
_cell.length_c   1.000
_cell.angle_alpha   90.00
_cell.angle_beta   90.00
_cell.angle_gamma   90.00
#
_symmetry.space_group_name_H-M   'P 1'
#
loop_
_entity.id
_entity.type
_entity.pdbx_description
1 polymer ?
#
loop_
_entity_poly.entity_id
_entity_poly.type
_entity_poly.pdbx_seq_one_letter_code
_entity_poly.pdbx_strand_id
1 'polypeptide(L)'
;MVGEEKSTSSLGASSNPASSPAPSLDLTRAEKPFWLLKVPPRVSQLWQRQAEAGAPFAKVVLSVDPAKPDEPEFSLQLCAMDTGGIPKDYSLDVNKDIVPTHLFSENPQGKLSVEGKVDRKFDMKPKNLVSDEYRKLCRDRLNKSKIKTRTLQVLENDHGGFMRPQPVTIGPTYTAKKKAAVSKAPETKRIRIERQELELLVFKLFEQQSHWTLKQLVGETQQPEAFLKEVMSELCIYNKRGPNQGKYELKPEFCKTTEEEKPAEQS
;
A
#
# COMPACT_ATOMS: atom_id res chain seq x y z
N MET A 1 -33.30 -20.11 61.58
CA MET A 1 -32.61 -21.33 62.06
C MET A 1 -31.81 -21.85 60.88
N VAL A 2 -30.70 -21.16 60.58
CA VAL A 2 -29.29 -21.55 60.83
C VAL A 2 -28.85 -22.67 59.89
N GLY A 3 -27.82 -22.38 59.07
CA GLY A 3 -27.16 -23.34 58.19
C GLY A 3 -26.25 -22.68 57.17
N GLU A 4 -25.24 -21.96 57.64
CA GLU A 4 -24.11 -21.40 56.88
C GLU A 4 -23.09 -22.52 56.63
N GLU A 5 -22.58 -22.72 55.40
CA GLU A 5 -21.25 -23.31 55.20
C GLU A 5 -20.50 -22.62 54.05
N LYS A 6 -19.50 -21.84 54.45
CA LYS A 6 -18.37 -21.39 53.62
C LYS A 6 -17.45 -22.57 53.34
N SER A 7 -16.91 -22.63 52.14
CA SER A 7 -15.67 -23.36 51.88
C SER A 7 -14.73 -22.48 51.06
N THR A 8 -13.81 -21.86 51.79
CA THR A 8 -12.59 -21.23 51.30
C THR A 8 -11.58 -22.31 50.94
N SER A 9 -11.07 -22.33 49.72
CA SER A 9 -9.79 -22.98 49.41
C SER A 9 -8.88 -21.98 48.73
N SER A 10 -7.97 -21.43 49.52
CA SER A 10 -6.73 -20.83 49.05
C SER A 10 -5.73 -21.96 48.81
N LEU A 11 -4.94 -21.88 47.73
CA LEU A 11 -3.58 -22.43 47.63
C LEU A 11 -2.97 -22.09 46.27
N GLY A 12 -1.72 -21.64 46.28
CA GLY A 12 -0.79 -21.82 45.16
C GLY A 12 -0.48 -20.60 44.32
N ALA A 13 0.21 -19.61 44.88
CA ALA A 13 1.05 -18.73 44.09
C ALA A 13 2.22 -19.55 43.50
N SER A 14 2.17 -19.82 42.19
CA SER A 14 3.34 -20.27 41.42
C SER A 14 3.70 -19.14 40.46
N SER A 15 4.75 -18.40 40.80
CA SER A 15 5.35 -17.36 39.97
C SER A 15 6.11 -18.01 38.81
N ASN A 16 5.56 -17.89 37.60
CA ASN A 16 6.27 -18.21 36.37
C ASN A 16 6.62 -16.87 35.68
N PRO A 17 7.91 -16.49 35.53
CA PRO A 17 8.28 -15.28 34.81
C PRO A 17 8.38 -15.59 33.31
N ALA A 18 7.87 -14.66 32.50
CA ALA A 18 7.89 -14.64 31.04
C ALA A 18 6.76 -15.40 30.30
N SER A 19 5.53 -14.92 30.45
CA SER A 19 4.63 -14.82 29.30
C SER A 19 4.27 -13.34 29.13
N SER A 20 4.50 -12.77 27.95
CA SER A 20 3.89 -11.50 27.57
C SER A 20 2.42 -11.48 28.03
N PRO A 21 1.92 -10.40 28.67
CA PRO A 21 0.55 -10.40 29.15
C PRO A 21 -0.36 -10.65 27.95
N ALA A 22 -1.04 -11.80 27.93
CA ALA A 22 -2.12 -12.03 26.99
C ALA A 22 -3.06 -10.83 27.12
N PRO A 23 -3.58 -10.27 26.00
CA PRO A 23 -4.48 -9.13 26.07
C PRO A 23 -5.68 -9.51 26.93
N SER A 24 -5.71 -9.02 28.17
CA SER A 24 -6.77 -9.33 29.13
C SER A 24 -8.02 -8.56 28.72
N LEU A 25 -9.04 -9.29 28.30
CA LEU A 25 -10.31 -8.73 27.87
C LEU A 25 -11.18 -8.40 29.08
N ASP A 26 -11.61 -7.15 29.21
CA ASP A 26 -12.54 -6.73 30.26
C ASP A 26 -13.97 -7.21 29.91
N LEU A 27 -14.59 -8.00 30.79
CA LEU A 27 -15.93 -8.58 30.59
C LEU A 27 -17.00 -7.94 31.49
N THR A 28 -16.68 -6.89 32.24
CA THR A 28 -17.59 -6.29 33.25
C THR A 28 -18.94 -5.86 32.69
N ARG A 29 -19.02 -5.51 31.40
CA ARG A 29 -20.23 -5.01 30.74
C ARG A 29 -20.82 -6.00 29.73
N ALA A 30 -20.32 -7.23 29.67
CA ALA A 30 -20.69 -8.19 28.62
C ALA A 30 -22.20 -8.45 28.50
N GLU A 31 -22.93 -8.42 29.62
CA GLU A 31 -24.38 -8.69 29.64
C GLU A 31 -25.27 -7.47 29.32
N LYS A 32 -24.68 -6.28 29.15
CA LYS A 32 -25.44 -5.05 28.91
C LYS A 32 -26.14 -5.12 27.54
N PRO A 33 -27.47 -4.91 27.46
CA PRO A 33 -28.18 -4.96 26.19
C PRO A 33 -27.99 -3.66 25.38
N PHE A 34 -27.75 -3.80 24.09
CA PHE A 34 -27.62 -2.70 23.13
C PHE A 34 -28.58 -2.88 21.95
N TRP A 35 -28.98 -1.75 21.35
CA TRP A 35 -29.72 -1.74 20.11
C TRP A 35 -28.79 -1.37 18.96
N LEU A 36 -28.86 -2.15 17.88
CA LEU A 36 -28.12 -1.92 16.64
C LEU A 36 -29.05 -1.27 15.61
N LEU A 37 -28.74 -0.05 15.20
CA LEU A 37 -29.52 0.67 14.19
C LEU A 37 -28.72 0.78 12.88
N LYS A 38 -29.29 0.27 11.78
CA LYS A 38 -28.76 0.50 10.43
C LYS A 38 -29.30 1.82 9.90
N VAL A 39 -28.40 2.77 9.67
CA VAL A 39 -28.73 4.16 9.29
C VAL A 39 -28.35 4.45 7.83
N PRO A 40 -29.19 5.13 7.03
CA PRO A 40 -28.82 5.57 5.68
C PRO A 40 -27.61 6.53 5.69
N PRO A 41 -26.68 6.43 4.72
CA PRO A 41 -25.43 7.19 4.75
C PRO A 41 -25.57 8.72 4.83
N ARG A 42 -26.62 9.29 4.22
CA ARG A 42 -26.86 10.74 4.31
C ARG A 42 -27.25 11.17 5.73
N VAL A 43 -27.97 10.33 6.47
CA VAL A 43 -28.37 10.62 7.85
C VAL A 43 -27.14 10.54 8.76
N SER A 44 -26.29 9.52 8.59
CA SER A 44 -25.07 9.40 9.40
C SER A 44 -24.10 10.58 9.16
N GLN A 45 -23.97 11.06 7.91
CA GLN A 45 -23.19 12.25 7.60
C GLN A 45 -23.77 13.52 8.25
N LEU A 46 -25.10 13.63 8.30
CA LEU A 46 -25.77 14.74 8.96
C LEU A 46 -25.55 14.71 10.47
N TRP A 47 -25.61 13.53 11.11
CA TRP A 47 -25.30 13.39 12.53
C TRP A 47 -23.84 13.67 12.86
N GLN A 48 -22.90 13.25 12.01
CA GLN A 48 -21.48 13.58 12.20
C GLN A 48 -21.26 15.10 12.24
N ARG A 49 -21.89 15.85 11.34
CA ARG A 49 -21.83 17.33 11.34
C ARG A 49 -22.50 17.96 12.56
N GLN A 50 -23.62 17.39 13.01
CA GLN A 50 -24.32 17.89 14.20
C GLN A 50 -23.58 17.56 15.51
N ALA A 51 -22.76 16.52 15.52
CA ALA A 51 -22.06 16.07 16.73
C ALA A 51 -21.04 17.11 17.18
N GLU A 52 -20.42 17.78 16.23
CA GLU A 52 -19.51 18.91 16.46
C GLU A 52 -20.24 20.11 17.11
N ALA A 53 -21.54 20.26 16.85
CA ALA A 53 -22.36 21.33 17.40
C ALA A 53 -23.03 20.98 18.75
N GLY A 54 -22.92 19.73 19.22
CA GLY A 54 -23.50 19.28 20.49
C GLY A 54 -25.04 19.29 20.54
N ALA A 55 -25.71 19.36 19.38
CA ALA A 55 -27.17 19.42 19.29
C ALA A 55 -27.80 18.01 19.30
N PRO A 56 -29.04 17.86 19.79
CA PRO A 56 -29.76 16.59 19.69
C PRO A 56 -29.96 16.18 18.23
N PHE A 57 -29.68 14.91 17.93
CA PHE A 57 -29.71 14.38 16.55
C PHE A 57 -31.11 14.01 16.08
N ALA A 58 -31.87 13.34 16.94
CA ALA A 58 -33.16 12.78 16.61
C ALA A 58 -33.97 12.44 17.87
N LYS A 59 -35.28 12.32 17.70
CA LYS A 59 -36.22 11.80 18.70
C LYS A 59 -36.74 10.44 18.25
N VAL A 60 -36.57 9.43 19.09
CA VAL A 60 -37.18 8.10 18.89
C VAL A 60 -38.58 8.13 19.52
N VAL A 61 -39.58 7.68 18.77
CA VAL A 61 -40.97 7.57 19.22
C VAL A 61 -41.39 6.10 19.13
N LEU A 62 -41.79 5.55 20.27
CA LEU A 62 -42.42 4.24 20.39
C LEU A 62 -43.93 4.46 20.46
N SER A 63 -44.64 3.94 19.47
CA SER A 63 -46.10 3.96 19.42
C SER A 63 -46.61 2.53 19.60
N VAL A 64 -47.48 2.33 20.58
CA VAL A 64 -48.13 1.04 20.84
C VAL A 64 -49.61 1.22 20.56
N ASP A 65 -50.12 0.49 19.57
CA ASP A 65 -51.54 0.48 19.29
C ASP A 65 -52.24 -0.41 20.32
N PRO A 66 -53.20 0.09 21.12
CA PRO A 66 -53.91 -0.74 22.08
C PRO A 66 -54.70 -1.89 21.44
N ALA A 67 -55.01 -1.81 20.13
CA ALA A 67 -55.61 -2.92 19.39
C ALA A 67 -54.61 -4.05 19.05
N LYS A 68 -53.30 -3.74 19.05
CA LYS A 68 -52.20 -4.66 18.75
C LYS A 68 -51.01 -4.42 19.68
N PRO A 69 -51.14 -4.74 20.98
CA PRO A 69 -50.09 -4.43 21.97
C PRO A 69 -48.76 -5.14 21.71
N ASP A 70 -48.79 -6.28 21.00
CA ASP A 70 -47.60 -7.08 20.69
C ASP A 70 -46.79 -6.56 19.50
N GLU A 71 -47.29 -5.56 18.76
CA GLU A 71 -46.63 -4.98 17.59
C GLU A 71 -46.29 -3.49 17.81
N PRO A 72 -45.27 -3.17 18.62
CA PRO A 72 -44.82 -1.79 18.80
C PRO A 72 -44.27 -1.20 17.49
N GLU A 73 -44.77 -0.03 17.09
CA GLU A 73 -44.25 0.75 15.96
C GLU A 73 -43.15 1.71 16.47
N PHE A 74 -41.95 1.57 15.91
CA PHE A 74 -40.84 2.47 16.20
C PHE A 74 -40.67 3.46 15.06
N SER A 75 -40.62 4.75 15.39
CA SER A 75 -40.33 5.81 14.44
C SER A 75 -39.25 6.75 14.96
N LEU A 76 -38.57 7.42 14.04
CA LEU A 76 -37.47 8.32 14.32
C LEU A 76 -37.70 9.64 13.58
N GLN A 77 -37.67 10.74 14.32
CA GLN A 77 -37.79 12.10 13.76
C GLN A 77 -36.45 12.82 13.90
N LEU A 78 -35.89 13.27 12.77
CA LEU A 78 -34.64 14.02 12.76
C LEU A 78 -34.86 15.44 13.30
N CYS A 79 -33.96 15.91 14.17
CA CYS A 79 -34.02 17.26 14.75
C CYS A 79 -33.32 18.33 13.89
N ALA A 80 -32.83 17.97 12.70
CA ALA A 80 -32.07 18.89 11.86
C ALA A 80 -32.91 20.01 11.25
N MET A 81 -32.40 21.24 11.40
CA MET A 81 -32.98 22.45 10.81
C MET A 81 -32.80 22.49 9.30
N ASP A 82 -31.61 22.13 8.81
CA ASP A 82 -31.34 21.94 7.39
C ASP A 82 -31.10 20.46 7.09
N THR A 83 -32.07 19.86 6.40
CA THR A 83 -32.03 18.44 6.04
C THR A 83 -31.47 18.22 4.64
N GLY A 84 -31.17 19.28 3.85
CA GLY A 84 -30.59 19.12 2.52
C GLY A 84 -31.37 18.18 1.58
N GLY A 85 -32.70 18.16 1.71
CA GLY A 85 -33.61 17.26 0.97
C GLY A 85 -33.64 15.80 1.46
N ILE A 86 -33.25 15.56 2.72
CA ILE A 86 -33.39 14.28 3.41
C ILE A 86 -34.74 14.27 4.15
N PRO A 87 -35.53 13.18 4.10
CA PRO A 87 -36.76 13.06 4.88
C PRO A 87 -36.54 13.33 6.38
N LYS A 88 -37.52 13.95 7.05
CA LYS A 88 -37.45 14.18 8.51
C LYS A 88 -37.90 12.96 9.32
N ASP A 89 -38.89 12.23 8.80
CA ASP A 89 -39.51 11.10 9.50
C ASP A 89 -39.09 9.75 8.91
N TYR A 90 -38.74 8.82 9.80
CA TYR A 90 -38.32 7.46 9.48
C TYR A 90 -39.08 6.42 10.29
N SER A 91 -39.37 5.28 9.67
CA SER A 91 -39.78 4.04 10.34
C SER A 91 -38.54 3.23 10.71
N LEU A 92 -38.58 2.58 11.86
CA LEU A 92 -37.55 1.66 12.33
C LEU A 92 -38.12 0.24 12.31
N ASP A 93 -37.74 -0.53 11.29
CA ASP A 93 -38.24 -1.90 11.14
C ASP A 93 -37.37 -2.85 11.99
N VAL A 94 -38.00 -3.61 12.88
CA VAL A 94 -37.30 -4.61 13.70
C VAL A 94 -36.88 -5.79 12.83
N ASN A 95 -35.58 -6.09 12.82
CA ASN A 95 -35.04 -7.25 12.14
C ASN A 95 -35.08 -8.46 13.10
N LYS A 96 -35.75 -9.53 12.68
CA LYS A 96 -35.96 -10.75 13.49
C LYS A 96 -34.79 -11.73 13.41
N ASP A 97 -33.97 -11.62 12.37
CA ASP A 97 -32.85 -12.52 12.13
C ASP A 97 -31.56 -11.95 12.74
N ILE A 98 -31.49 -11.97 14.07
CA ILE A 98 -30.34 -11.47 14.82
C ILE A 98 -29.38 -12.63 15.12
N VAL A 99 -28.20 -12.58 14.52
CA VAL A 99 -27.08 -13.42 14.93
C VAL A 99 -26.54 -12.87 16.26
N PRO A 100 -26.29 -13.71 17.29
CA PRO A 100 -25.71 -13.25 18.56
C PRO A 100 -24.44 -12.43 18.32
N THR A 101 -24.51 -11.13 18.63
CA THR A 101 -23.45 -10.16 18.33
C THR A 101 -23.05 -9.44 19.61
N HIS A 102 -21.75 -9.37 19.89
CA HIS A 102 -21.19 -8.62 21.02
C HIS A 102 -20.45 -7.38 20.53
N LEU A 103 -20.50 -6.31 21.33
CA LEU A 103 -19.78 -5.07 21.06
C LEU A 103 -18.45 -5.08 21.80
N PHE A 104 -17.39 -4.75 21.07
CA PHE A 104 -16.05 -4.57 21.62
C PHE A 104 -15.64 -3.11 21.47
N SER A 105 -14.96 -2.59 22.48
CA SER A 105 -14.30 -1.28 22.43
C SER A 105 -12.81 -1.46 22.61
N GLU A 106 -12.04 -0.62 21.92
CA GLU A 106 -10.60 -0.52 22.06
C GLU A 106 -10.26 0.92 22.45
N ASN A 107 -9.62 1.08 23.60
CA ASN A 107 -9.13 2.39 24.03
C ASN A 107 -7.89 2.79 23.22
N PRO A 108 -7.53 4.09 23.13
CA PRO A 108 -6.31 4.54 22.46
C PRO A 108 -5.01 3.93 23.01
N GLN A 109 -5.06 3.35 24.22
CA GLN A 109 -3.98 2.62 24.87
C GLN A 109 -3.92 1.13 24.51
N GLY A 110 -4.78 0.64 23.60
CA GLY A 110 -4.84 -0.76 23.16
C GLY A 110 -5.52 -1.72 24.14
N LYS A 111 -6.22 -1.21 25.17
CA LYS A 111 -7.02 -2.03 26.09
C LYS A 111 -8.35 -2.41 25.43
N LEU A 112 -8.60 -3.72 25.30
CA LEU A 112 -9.83 -4.28 24.77
C LEU A 112 -10.86 -4.56 25.89
N SER A 113 -12.11 -4.21 25.64
CA SER A 113 -13.24 -4.43 26.55
C SER A 113 -14.48 -4.90 25.79
N VAL A 114 -15.27 -5.79 26.39
CA VAL A 114 -16.61 -6.14 25.90
C VAL A 114 -17.62 -5.18 26.51
N GLU A 115 -18.28 -4.38 25.67
CA GLU A 115 -19.24 -3.37 26.12
C GLU A 115 -20.65 -3.92 26.34
N GLY A 116 -21.02 -5.00 25.63
CA GLY A 116 -22.33 -5.62 25.78
C GLY A 116 -22.75 -6.52 24.62
N LYS A 117 -24.01 -6.92 24.64
CA LYS A 117 -24.66 -7.78 23.64
C LYS A 117 -25.75 -7.02 22.87
N VAL A 118 -25.88 -7.28 21.58
CA VAL A 118 -26.95 -6.72 20.75
C VAL A 118 -28.24 -7.49 21.02
N ASP A 119 -29.24 -6.80 21.58
CA ASP A 119 -30.56 -7.34 21.89
C ASP A 119 -31.54 -7.18 20.72
N ARG A 120 -31.52 -6.00 20.08
CA ARG A 120 -32.41 -5.66 18.96
C ARG A 120 -31.65 -5.04 17.82
N LYS A 121 -32.08 -5.36 16.59
CA LYS A 121 -31.56 -4.76 15.37
C LYS A 121 -32.69 -4.06 14.61
N PHE A 122 -32.43 -2.82 14.20
CA PHE A 122 -33.39 -1.97 13.49
C PHE A 122 -32.85 -1.56 12.13
N ASP A 123 -33.70 -1.61 11.11
CA ASP A 123 -33.41 -1.07 9.78
C ASP A 123 -34.22 0.23 9.58
N MET A 124 -33.51 1.36 9.47
CA MET A 124 -34.13 2.67 9.31
C MET A 124 -34.56 2.91 7.85
N LYS A 125 -35.85 3.21 7.65
CA LYS A 125 -36.44 3.51 6.33
C LYS A 125 -37.23 4.82 6.38
N PRO A 126 -37.18 5.64 5.32
CA PRO A 126 -37.96 6.88 5.29
C PRO A 126 -39.45 6.55 5.33
N LYS A 127 -40.21 7.21 6.23
CA LYS A 127 -41.63 6.92 6.44
C LYS A 127 -42.47 7.33 5.24
N ASN A 128 -42.14 8.48 4.63
CA ASN A 128 -42.80 8.98 3.44
C ASN A 128 -41.91 8.83 2.19
N LEU A 129 -42.09 7.70 1.50
CA LEU A 129 -41.41 7.39 0.23
C LEU A 129 -41.93 8.22 -0.96
N VAL A 130 -43.10 8.86 -0.80
CA VAL A 130 -43.79 9.62 -1.86
C VAL A 130 -43.30 11.06 -1.93
N SER A 131 -42.63 11.57 -0.88
CA SER A 131 -42.06 12.92 -0.86
C SER A 131 -41.19 13.19 -2.09
N ASP A 132 -41.50 14.28 -2.80
CA ASP A 132 -40.80 14.68 -4.02
C ASP A 132 -39.29 14.90 -3.78
N GLU A 133 -38.92 15.33 -2.58
CA GLU A 133 -37.52 15.51 -2.15
C GLU A 133 -36.79 14.16 -2.13
N TYR A 134 -37.41 13.12 -1.57
CA TYR A 134 -36.82 11.78 -1.52
C TYR A 134 -36.73 11.16 -2.92
N ARG A 135 -37.74 11.38 -3.77
CA ARG A 135 -37.72 10.93 -5.16
C ARG A 135 -36.60 11.61 -5.94
N LYS A 136 -36.40 12.92 -5.76
CA LYS A 136 -35.28 13.66 -6.33
C LYS A 136 -33.94 13.09 -5.85
N LEU A 137 -33.80 12.82 -4.56
CA LEU A 137 -32.60 12.21 -3.98
C LEU A 137 -32.28 10.83 -4.58
N CYS A 138 -33.29 9.98 -4.78
CA CYS A 138 -33.14 8.69 -5.44
C CYS A 138 -32.74 8.83 -6.92
N ARG A 139 -33.32 9.79 -7.64
CA ARG A 139 -32.93 10.11 -9.03
C ARG A 139 -31.48 10.60 -9.10
N ASP A 140 -31.08 11.50 -8.23
CA ASP A 140 -29.71 12.02 -8.17
C ASP A 140 -28.71 10.91 -7.87
N ARG A 141 -29.06 9.98 -6.97
CA ARG A 141 -28.24 8.80 -6.68
C ARG A 141 -28.07 7.93 -7.92
N LEU A 142 -29.17 7.63 -8.60
CA LEU A 142 -29.15 6.83 -9.82
C LEU A 142 -28.35 7.51 -10.94
N ASN A 143 -28.48 8.82 -11.09
CA ASN A 143 -27.74 9.58 -12.07
C ASN A 143 -26.24 9.57 -11.76
N LYS A 144 -25.86 9.78 -10.49
CA LYS A 144 -24.47 9.68 -10.05
C LYS A 144 -23.87 8.30 -10.29
N SER A 145 -24.62 7.23 -10.05
CA SER A 145 -24.14 5.87 -10.32
C SER A 145 -24.11 5.50 -11.81
N LYS A 146 -24.92 6.17 -12.64
CA LYS A 146 -24.92 6.01 -14.09
C LYS A 146 -23.74 6.71 -14.78
N ILE A 147 -23.09 7.68 -14.13
CA ILE A 147 -21.89 8.32 -14.65
C ILE A 147 -20.77 7.28 -14.64
N LYS A 148 -20.40 6.79 -15.83
CA LYS A 148 -19.30 5.86 -15.99
C LYS A 148 -17.99 6.57 -15.64
N THR A 149 -17.29 6.10 -14.60
CA THR A 149 -15.97 6.62 -14.21
C THR A 149 -14.93 6.44 -15.31
N ARG A 150 -15.14 5.48 -16.22
CA ARG A 150 -14.33 5.27 -17.43
C ARG A 150 -15.10 5.76 -18.66
N THR A 151 -14.65 6.86 -19.25
CA THR A 151 -15.14 7.34 -20.53
C THR A 151 -14.19 6.89 -21.64
N LEU A 152 -14.76 6.38 -22.74
CA LEU A 152 -13.98 6.19 -23.97
C LEU A 152 -13.75 7.57 -24.56
N GLN A 153 -12.49 7.97 -24.68
CA GLN A 153 -12.12 9.12 -25.49
C GLN A 153 -12.05 8.62 -26.93
N VAL A 154 -12.92 9.15 -27.79
CA VAL A 154 -12.81 8.95 -29.24
C VAL A 154 -11.59 9.76 -29.67
N LEU A 155 -10.61 9.09 -30.27
CA LEU A 155 -9.48 9.77 -30.86
C LEU A 155 -10.00 10.47 -32.12
N GLU A 156 -9.96 11.80 -32.16
CA GLU A 156 -10.47 12.61 -33.29
C GLU A 156 -9.60 12.48 -34.55
N ASN A 157 -8.39 11.94 -34.40
CA ASN A 157 -7.41 11.84 -35.48
C ASN A 157 -7.21 10.38 -35.91
N ASP A 158 -8.25 9.84 -36.56
CA ASP A 158 -8.39 8.46 -37.04
C ASP A 158 -7.48 8.16 -38.25
N HIS A 159 -6.64 9.12 -38.65
CA HIS A 159 -5.87 9.05 -39.86
C HIS A 159 -4.74 8.03 -39.68
N GLY A 160 -4.59 7.16 -40.68
CA GLY A 160 -3.99 5.82 -40.60
C GLY A 160 -2.55 5.68 -40.07
N GLY A 161 -1.91 6.72 -39.56
CA GLY A 161 -0.68 6.62 -38.75
C GLY A 161 -0.93 6.26 -37.28
N PHE A 162 -2.03 6.73 -36.68
CA PHE A 162 -2.35 6.45 -35.26
C PHE A 162 -3.11 5.12 -35.04
N MET A 163 -3.71 4.59 -36.11
CA MET A 163 -4.45 3.32 -36.11
C MET A 163 -3.61 2.12 -36.56
N ARG A 164 -2.38 2.35 -37.05
CA ARG A 164 -1.43 1.28 -37.31
C ARG A 164 -0.84 0.82 -35.98
N PRO A 165 -0.87 -0.48 -35.64
CA PRO A 165 -0.16 -0.97 -34.47
C PRO A 165 1.30 -0.55 -34.61
N GLN A 166 1.80 0.23 -33.64
CA GLN A 166 3.22 0.56 -33.56
C GLN A 166 3.98 -0.77 -33.57
N PRO A 167 4.96 -0.97 -34.48
CA PRO A 167 5.79 -2.17 -34.43
C PRO A 167 6.38 -2.26 -33.02
N VAL A 168 6.26 -3.43 -32.41
CA VAL A 168 6.80 -3.72 -31.07
C VAL A 168 8.33 -3.70 -31.18
N THR A 169 8.90 -2.51 -31.15
CA THR A 169 10.32 -2.33 -30.84
C THR A 169 10.43 -2.42 -29.33
N ILE A 170 10.93 -3.56 -28.86
CA ILE A 170 11.44 -3.69 -27.50
C ILE A 170 12.58 -2.66 -27.38
N GLY A 171 12.29 -1.52 -26.73
CA GLY A 171 13.21 -0.40 -26.53
C GLY A 171 12.71 0.53 -25.42
N PRO A 172 13.59 1.13 -24.60
CA PRO A 172 13.28 1.52 -23.23
C PRO A 172 12.46 2.82 -23.13
N THR A 173 11.50 2.81 -22.20
CA THR A 173 11.18 3.90 -21.27
C THR A 173 11.26 5.34 -21.82
N TYR A 174 10.13 5.80 -22.35
CA TYR A 174 9.55 7.14 -22.14
C TYR A 174 10.46 8.19 -21.47
N THR A 175 11.06 9.06 -22.27
CA THR A 175 11.07 10.53 -22.10
C THR A 175 11.71 11.17 -23.34
N ALA A 176 10.90 11.57 -24.30
CA ALA A 176 11.35 12.39 -25.43
C ALA A 176 11.64 13.83 -24.95
N LYS A 177 12.74 14.03 -24.23
CA LYS A 177 13.41 15.32 -24.22
C LYS A 177 14.10 15.46 -25.57
N LYS A 178 13.59 16.37 -26.40
CA LYS A 178 14.30 16.91 -27.57
C LYS A 178 15.71 17.29 -27.13
N LYS A 179 16.69 16.42 -27.42
CA LYS A 179 18.09 16.80 -27.47
C LYS A 179 18.47 16.83 -28.94
N ALA A 180 19.02 17.98 -29.31
CA ALA A 180 19.52 18.29 -30.63
C ALA A 180 20.35 17.14 -31.19
N ALA A 181 20.32 17.04 -32.52
CA ALA A 181 21.16 16.15 -33.31
C ALA A 181 22.60 16.16 -32.77
N VAL A 182 22.96 15.11 -32.03
CA VAL A 182 24.34 14.80 -31.71
C VAL A 182 24.91 14.19 -32.97
N SER A 183 25.59 15.04 -33.71
CA SER A 183 26.73 14.77 -34.59
C SER A 183 27.09 13.30 -34.75
N LYS A 184 27.05 12.84 -36.01
CA LYS A 184 27.76 11.68 -36.53
C LYS A 184 29.09 11.47 -35.78
N ALA A 185 29.19 10.41 -35.00
CA ALA A 185 30.49 9.95 -34.53
C ALA A 185 31.30 9.52 -35.76
N PRO A 186 32.53 10.00 -35.96
CA PRO A 186 33.37 9.51 -37.03
C PRO A 186 33.70 8.05 -36.72
N GLU A 187 33.41 7.18 -37.69
CA GLU A 187 33.88 5.81 -37.72
C GLU A 187 35.40 5.83 -37.99
N THR A 188 36.16 6.25 -36.97
CA THR A 188 37.62 6.15 -37.00
C THR A 188 37.93 4.68 -36.88
N LYS A 189 38.38 4.09 -37.98
CA LYS A 189 38.95 2.75 -38.05
C LYS A 189 39.87 2.57 -36.84
N ARG A 190 39.43 1.76 -35.87
CA ARG A 190 40.16 1.47 -34.64
C ARG A 190 41.43 0.74 -35.04
N ILE A 191 42.56 1.44 -35.06
CA ILE A 191 43.86 0.82 -35.34
C ILE A 191 44.21 -0.02 -34.12
N ARG A 192 44.43 -1.32 -34.36
CA ARG A 192 44.86 -2.28 -33.34
C ARG A 192 46.21 -1.80 -32.82
N ILE A 193 46.26 -1.38 -31.56
CA ILE A 193 47.51 -1.05 -30.88
C ILE A 193 48.32 -2.35 -30.73
N GLU A 194 49.64 -2.26 -30.85
CA GLU A 194 50.53 -3.40 -30.68
C GLU A 194 50.41 -3.98 -29.27
N ARG A 195 50.47 -5.31 -29.15
CA ARG A 195 50.15 -6.04 -27.92
C ARG A 195 50.92 -5.53 -26.71
N GLN A 196 52.22 -5.28 -26.86
CA GLN A 196 53.09 -4.80 -25.76
C GLN A 196 52.68 -3.42 -25.24
N GLU A 197 52.25 -2.51 -26.11
CA GLU A 197 51.82 -1.17 -25.71
C GLU A 197 50.46 -1.21 -24.99
N LEU A 198 49.57 -2.13 -25.38
CA LEU A 198 48.31 -2.37 -24.67
C LEU A 198 48.54 -2.93 -23.27
N GLU A 199 49.52 -3.81 -23.07
CA GLU A 199 49.87 -4.36 -21.76
C GLU A 199 50.31 -3.24 -20.78
N LEU A 200 51.20 -2.34 -21.22
CA LEU A 200 51.64 -1.19 -20.43
C LEU A 200 50.49 -0.24 -20.08
N LEU A 201 49.59 0.01 -21.04
CA LEU A 201 48.42 0.85 -20.81
C LEU A 201 47.46 0.20 -19.79
N VAL A 202 47.26 -1.11 -19.88
CA VAL A 202 46.41 -1.86 -18.95
C VAL A 202 47.00 -1.81 -17.54
N PHE A 203 48.30 -2.01 -17.36
CA PHE A 203 48.93 -1.87 -16.04
C PHE A 203 48.73 -0.47 -15.44
N LYS A 204 48.89 0.58 -16.25
CA LYS A 204 48.63 1.97 -15.83
C LYS A 204 47.17 2.20 -15.41
N LEU A 205 46.20 1.60 -16.11
CA LEU A 205 44.79 1.68 -15.74
C LEU A 205 44.52 0.97 -14.41
N PHE A 206 45.13 -0.19 -14.19
CA PHE A 206 45.01 -0.93 -12.92
C PHE A 206 45.67 -0.25 -11.72
N GLU A 207 46.67 0.62 -11.95
CA GLU A 207 47.24 1.48 -10.92
C GLU A 207 46.24 2.55 -10.42
N GLN A 208 45.35 3.02 -11.31
CA GLN A 208 44.30 3.98 -10.94
C GLN A 208 43.14 3.32 -10.17
N GLN A 209 42.76 2.09 -10.55
CA GLN A 209 41.70 1.33 -9.88
C GLN A 209 42.01 -0.18 -9.90
N SER A 210 41.88 -0.85 -8.76
CA SER A 210 42.17 -2.28 -8.61
C SER A 210 41.23 -3.20 -9.42
N HIS A 211 40.05 -2.71 -9.81
CA HIS A 211 39.01 -3.51 -10.46
C HIS A 211 38.38 -2.75 -11.61
N TRP A 212 38.42 -3.32 -12.81
CA TRP A 212 37.87 -2.70 -14.01
C TRP A 212 36.79 -3.58 -14.67
N THR A 213 35.73 -2.97 -15.22
CA THR A 213 34.78 -3.70 -16.07
C THR A 213 35.23 -3.68 -17.54
N LEU A 214 34.84 -4.71 -18.30
CA LEU A 214 35.17 -4.80 -19.74
C LEU A 214 34.76 -3.53 -20.50
N LYS A 215 33.56 -3.00 -20.22
CA LYS A 215 33.03 -1.82 -20.91
C LYS A 215 33.87 -0.57 -20.66
N GLN A 216 34.39 -0.40 -19.45
CA GLN A 216 35.25 0.73 -19.11
C GLN A 216 36.59 0.62 -19.84
N LEU A 217 37.20 -0.57 -19.85
CA LEU A 217 38.48 -0.76 -20.53
C LEU A 217 38.36 -0.59 -22.06
N VAL A 218 37.24 -0.99 -22.67
CA VAL A 218 36.96 -0.70 -24.09
C VAL A 218 36.85 0.80 -24.34
N GLY A 219 36.26 1.55 -23.41
CA GLY A 219 36.15 3.00 -23.49
C GLY A 219 37.51 3.72 -23.39
N GLU A 220 38.34 3.30 -22.44
CA GLU A 220 39.66 3.91 -22.19
C GLU A 220 40.70 3.51 -23.25
N THR A 221 40.73 2.25 -23.67
CA THR A 221 41.72 1.75 -24.65
C THR A 221 41.29 1.93 -26.10
N GLN A 222 40.00 2.17 -26.34
CA GLN A 222 39.38 2.24 -27.68
C GLN A 222 39.67 1.00 -28.56
N GLN A 223 40.03 -0.13 -27.96
CA GLN A 223 40.32 -1.39 -28.65
C GLN A 223 39.06 -2.27 -28.77
N PRO A 224 38.95 -3.10 -29.82
CA PRO A 224 37.83 -4.02 -29.96
C PRO A 224 37.80 -5.06 -28.83
N GLU A 225 36.58 -5.37 -28.34
CA GLU A 225 36.35 -6.29 -27.20
C GLU A 225 37.00 -7.66 -27.37
N ALA A 226 37.08 -8.18 -28.60
CA ALA A 226 37.66 -9.49 -28.87
C ALA A 226 39.17 -9.51 -28.58
N PHE A 227 39.90 -8.49 -29.02
CA PHE A 227 41.35 -8.40 -28.82
C PHE A 227 41.70 -8.08 -27.37
N LEU A 228 40.92 -7.21 -26.73
CA LEU A 228 41.12 -6.89 -25.32
C LEU A 228 40.91 -8.11 -24.42
N LYS A 229 39.92 -8.97 -24.71
CA LYS A 229 39.70 -10.23 -23.97
C LYS A 229 40.86 -11.21 -24.09
N GLU A 230 41.54 -11.25 -25.23
CA GLU A 230 42.70 -12.11 -25.45
C GLU A 230 43.85 -11.71 -24.51
N VAL A 231 44.24 -10.44 -24.53
CA VAL A 231 45.31 -9.89 -23.67
C VAL A 231 44.93 -9.94 -22.19
N MET A 232 43.67 -9.61 -21.85
CA MET A 232 43.19 -9.69 -20.48
C MET A 232 43.11 -11.12 -19.95
N SER A 233 42.94 -12.14 -20.80
CA SER A 233 42.95 -13.54 -20.34
C SER A 233 44.33 -14.00 -19.88
N GLU A 234 45.39 -13.38 -20.41
CA GLU A 234 46.77 -13.66 -20.05
C GLU A 234 47.16 -12.90 -18.77
N LEU A 235 46.79 -11.62 -18.65
CA LEU A 235 47.21 -10.73 -17.56
C LEU A 235 46.25 -10.63 -16.37
N CYS A 236 44.94 -10.80 -16.58
CA CYS A 236 43.90 -10.56 -15.58
C CYS A 236 43.12 -11.83 -15.20
N ILE A 237 42.55 -11.81 -14.00
CA ILE A 237 41.59 -12.78 -13.50
C ILE A 237 40.19 -12.18 -13.66
N TYR A 238 39.27 -12.94 -14.27
CA TYR A 238 37.87 -12.53 -14.42
C TYR A 238 37.02 -13.06 -13.27
N ASN A 239 36.45 -12.15 -12.47
CA ASN A 239 35.64 -12.51 -11.32
C ASN A 239 34.20 -12.83 -11.72
N LYS A 240 33.85 -14.13 -11.69
CA LYS A 240 32.53 -14.63 -12.09
C LYS A 240 31.46 -14.56 -11.00
N ARG A 241 31.84 -14.35 -9.73
CA ARG A 241 30.95 -14.37 -8.55
C ARG A 241 31.39 -13.36 -7.49
N GLY A 242 30.46 -12.92 -6.65
CA GLY A 242 30.71 -12.00 -5.53
C GLY A 242 30.46 -10.52 -5.86
N PRO A 243 30.77 -9.60 -4.93
CA PRO A 243 30.52 -8.15 -5.10
C PRO A 243 31.31 -7.51 -6.26
N ASN A 244 32.38 -8.16 -6.71
CA ASN A 244 33.17 -7.78 -7.90
C ASN A 244 32.82 -8.61 -9.16
N GLN A 245 31.63 -9.22 -9.19
CA GLN A 245 31.18 -9.98 -10.36
C GLN A 245 31.20 -9.14 -11.64
N GLY A 246 31.82 -9.67 -12.68
CA GLY A 246 31.94 -8.99 -13.98
C GLY A 246 33.10 -8.01 -14.10
N LYS A 247 33.95 -7.92 -13.07
CA LYS A 247 35.20 -7.14 -13.09
C LYS A 247 36.42 -8.02 -13.34
N TYR A 248 37.47 -7.40 -13.87
CA TYR A 248 38.79 -7.98 -14.02
C TYR A 248 39.71 -7.42 -12.95
N GLU A 249 40.59 -8.27 -12.46
CA GLU A 249 41.65 -7.99 -11.50
C GLU A 249 42.98 -8.43 -12.09
N LEU A 250 44.06 -7.67 -11.89
CA LEU A 250 45.38 -8.10 -12.36
C LEU A 250 45.85 -9.34 -11.59
N LYS A 251 46.53 -10.28 -12.26
CA LYS A 251 47.12 -11.44 -11.56
C LYS A 251 48.18 -10.96 -10.55
N PRO A 252 48.24 -11.56 -9.34
CA PRO A 252 49.16 -11.13 -8.28
C PRO A 252 50.65 -11.36 -8.62
N GLU A 253 50.95 -12.18 -9.62
CA GLU A 253 52.32 -12.42 -10.11
C GLU A 253 52.92 -11.20 -10.84
N PHE A 254 52.07 -10.33 -11.42
CA PHE A 254 52.50 -9.10 -12.10
C PHE A 254 52.46 -7.85 -11.20
N CYS A 255 51.99 -7.98 -9.96
CA CYS A 255 52.02 -6.90 -8.97
C CYS A 255 53.40 -6.70 -8.32
N LYS A 256 54.41 -7.54 -8.64
CA LYS A 256 55.71 -7.55 -7.93
C LYS A 256 56.96 -7.30 -8.79
N THR A 257 56.86 -7.08 -10.09
CA THR A 257 58.04 -6.85 -10.95
C THR A 257 58.27 -5.36 -11.27
N THR A 258 58.15 -4.49 -10.27
CA THR A 258 58.60 -3.08 -10.35
C THR A 258 59.59 -2.71 -9.24
N GLU A 259 60.07 -3.68 -8.45
CA GLU A 259 61.22 -3.51 -7.58
C GLU A 259 62.25 -4.61 -7.89
N GLU A 260 63.49 -4.17 -8.12
CA GLU A 260 64.72 -4.95 -8.37
C GLU A 260 65.02 -5.40 -9.82
N GLU A 261 65.67 -4.49 -10.57
CA GLU A 261 67.01 -4.78 -11.10
C GLU A 261 67.84 -3.48 -11.23
N LYS A 262 68.55 -3.15 -10.14
CA LYS A 262 69.75 -2.31 -10.17
C LYS A 262 70.94 -3.27 -10.13
N PRO A 263 71.84 -3.29 -11.13
CA PRO A 263 73.14 -3.94 -10.96
C PRO A 263 74.21 -2.90 -10.55
N ALA A 264 74.85 -3.17 -9.40
CA ALA A 264 76.23 -2.79 -9.08
C ALA A 264 77.04 -4.11 -9.18
N GLU A 265 78.24 -4.25 -9.76
CA GLU A 265 79.46 -3.43 -9.68
C GLU A 265 80.52 -3.90 -10.74
N GLN A 266 81.51 -3.02 -11.02
CA GLN A 266 82.94 -3.24 -11.36
C GLN A 266 83.42 -3.94 -12.66
N SER A 267 84.01 -3.13 -13.56
CA SER A 267 85.46 -3.13 -13.89
C SER A 267 85.86 -1.77 -14.44
#